data_AF-A0A661KZ52-F1
#
_entry.id   AF-A0A661KZ52-F1
#
_cell.length_a   1.000
_cell.length_b   1.000
_cell.length_c   1.000
_cell.angle_alpha   90.00
_cell.angle_beta   90.00
_cell.angle_gamma   90.00
#
_symmetry.space_group_name_H-M   'P 1'
#
loop_
_entity.id
_entity.type
_entity.pdbx_description
1 polymer ?
#
loop_
_entity_poly.entity_id
_entity_poly.type
_entity_poly.pdbx_seq_one_letter_code
_entity_poly.pdbx_strand_id
1 'polypeptide(L)'
;LEMNMDLFYKWLMLGNRCPDSEGIRPPLEVLYDYAGFFLNTIGGRAYLFRRPLKLRLLCTYYSLLIIHEADKKGENSYGIDIFPMIDPLAKEITVYSDLQFREEYVKNLDQLERYYIQKR
;
A
#
# COMPACT_ATOMS: atom_id res chain seq x y z
N LEU A 1 5.86 -11.94 9.52
CA LEU A 1 5.71 -11.21 8.24
C LEU A 1 4.97 -9.90 8.44
N GLU A 2 3.71 -9.93 8.92
CA GLU A 2 2.87 -8.72 9.11
C GLU A 2 3.57 -7.61 9.89
N MET A 3 4.05 -7.93 11.10
CA MET A 3 4.81 -6.99 11.94
C MET A 3 6.02 -6.37 11.23
N ASN A 4 6.74 -7.16 10.42
CA ASN A 4 7.90 -6.66 9.69
C ASN A 4 7.48 -5.70 8.58
N MET A 5 6.40 -6.00 7.85
CA MET A 5 5.90 -5.12 6.79
C MET A 5 5.32 -3.83 7.36
N ASP A 6 4.61 -3.91 8.49
CA ASP A 6 4.10 -2.73 9.20
C ASP A 6 5.24 -1.83 9.70
N LEU A 7 6.22 -2.40 10.39
CA LEU A 7 7.38 -1.67 10.86
C LEU A 7 8.17 -1.06 9.68
N PHE A 8 8.35 -1.82 8.60
CA PHE A 8 9.05 -1.35 7.41
C PHE A 8 8.31 -0.20 6.75
N TYR A 9 6.99 -0.30 6.55
CA TYR A 9 6.18 0.78 6.01
C TYR A 9 6.25 2.04 6.89
N LYS A 10 6.11 1.89 8.21
CA LYS A 10 6.27 3.01 9.15
C LYS A 10 7.63 3.67 9.01
N TRP A 11 8.71 2.88 8.94
CA TRP A 11 10.06 3.39 8.72
C TRP A 11 10.21 4.14 7.38
N LEU A 12 9.63 3.62 6.29
CA LEU A 12 9.61 4.30 5.00
C LEU A 12 8.89 5.66 5.07
N MET A 13 7.81 5.76 5.84
CA MET A 13 6.99 6.98 5.96
C MET A 13 7.50 8.01 6.98
N LEU A 14 8.60 7.74 7.68
CA LEU A 14 9.18 8.70 8.64
C LEU A 14 9.73 9.95 7.93
N GLY A 15 10.17 9.83 6.67
CA GLY A 15 10.82 10.93 5.94
C GLY A 15 11.96 11.54 6.75
N ASN A 16 12.04 12.87 6.83
CA ASN A 16 13.10 13.56 7.57
C ASN A 16 12.96 13.49 9.11
N ARG A 17 11.90 12.86 9.65
CA ARG A 17 11.68 12.74 11.11
C ARG A 17 12.57 11.71 11.78
N CYS A 18 13.24 10.86 11.00
CA CYS A 18 14.19 9.87 11.48
C CYS A 18 15.45 9.97 10.62
N PRO A 19 16.63 10.28 11.23
CA PRO A 19 17.87 10.38 10.49
C PRO A 19 18.13 9.13 9.66
N ASP A 20 18.43 9.32 8.38
CA ASP A 20 18.85 8.26 7.48
C ASP A 20 20.33 8.47 7.17
N SER A 21 21.19 8.18 8.17
CA SER A 21 22.63 8.45 8.10
C SER A 21 23.35 7.68 6.99
N GLU A 22 22.78 6.55 6.57
CA GLU A 22 23.35 5.70 5.52
C GLU A 22 22.71 5.94 4.14
N GLY A 23 21.66 6.78 4.06
CA GLY A 23 20.95 7.07 2.81
C GLY A 23 20.26 5.83 2.21
N ILE A 24 19.87 4.88 3.05
CA ILE A 24 19.30 3.59 2.63
C ILE A 24 17.78 3.65 2.44
N ARG A 25 17.11 4.69 2.97
CA ARG A 25 15.67 4.84 2.82
C ARG A 25 15.38 5.36 1.42
N PRO A 26 14.63 4.61 0.60
CA PRO A 26 14.27 5.09 -0.72
C PRO A 26 13.36 6.32 -0.63
N PRO A 27 13.50 7.29 -1.54
CA PRO A 27 12.58 8.42 -1.64
C PRO A 27 11.17 7.94 -2.01
N LEU A 28 10.15 8.77 -1.73
CA LEU A 28 8.75 8.43 -1.99
C LEU A 28 8.49 8.12 -3.47
N GLU A 29 9.15 8.82 -4.39
CA GLU A 29 9.08 8.57 -5.84
C GLU A 29 9.42 7.11 -6.18
N VAL A 30 10.51 6.57 -5.64
CA VAL A 30 10.90 5.17 -5.88
C VAL A 30 9.88 4.21 -5.29
N LEU A 31 9.36 4.50 -4.09
CA LEU A 31 8.30 3.68 -3.49
C LEU A 31 7.03 3.68 -4.35
N TYR A 32 6.66 4.86 -4.86
CA TYR A 32 5.52 5.05 -5.74
C TYR A 32 5.67 4.26 -7.05
N ASP A 33 6.84 4.27 -7.68
CA ASP A 33 7.10 3.51 -8.90
C ASP A 33 6.90 2.01 -8.69
N TYR A 34 7.41 1.45 -7.59
CA TYR A 34 7.23 0.03 -7.27
C TYR A 34 5.78 -0.30 -6.91
N ALA A 35 5.10 0.55 -6.14
CA ALA A 35 3.69 0.38 -5.82
C ALA A 35 2.82 0.42 -7.08
N GLY A 36 3.09 1.36 -7.99
CA GLY A 36 2.45 1.49 -9.28
C GLY A 36 2.73 0.29 -10.20
N PHE A 37 3.98 -0.22 -10.21
CA PHE A 37 4.31 -1.46 -10.90
C PHE A 37 3.43 -2.62 -10.43
N PHE A 38 3.34 -2.84 -9.12
CA PHE A 38 2.57 -3.95 -8.56
C PHE A 38 1.07 -3.85 -8.84
N LEU A 39 0.49 -2.65 -8.72
CA LEU A 39 -0.95 -2.45 -8.83
C LEU A 39 -1.44 -2.22 -10.26
N ASN A 40 -0.66 -1.54 -11.09
CA ASN A 40 -1.14 -0.98 -12.36
C ASN A 40 -0.52 -1.61 -13.61
N THR A 41 0.42 -2.57 -13.46
CA THR A 41 1.00 -3.30 -14.60
C THR A 41 0.55 -4.75 -14.65
N ILE A 42 0.47 -5.32 -15.85
CA ILE A 42 0.19 -6.75 -16.05
C ILE A 42 1.28 -7.60 -15.37
N GLY A 43 2.55 -7.21 -15.51
CA GLY A 43 3.69 -7.92 -14.94
C GLY A 43 3.67 -7.95 -13.41
N GLY A 44 3.47 -6.80 -12.77
CA GLY A 44 3.43 -6.69 -11.31
C GLY A 44 2.26 -7.45 -10.69
N ARG A 45 1.06 -7.33 -11.29
CA ARG A 45 -0.09 -8.12 -10.83
C ARG A 45 0.15 -9.61 -11.01
N ALA A 46 0.63 -10.05 -12.18
CA ALA A 46 0.91 -11.44 -12.44
C ALA A 46 2.01 -12.01 -11.51
N TYR A 47 2.99 -11.19 -11.12
CA TYR A 47 3.97 -11.56 -10.10
C TYR A 47 3.31 -11.82 -8.75
N LEU A 48 2.46 -10.90 -8.26
CA LEU A 48 1.77 -11.04 -6.97
C LEU A 48 0.83 -12.25 -6.94
N PHE A 49 0.14 -12.57 -8.04
CA PHE A 49 -0.72 -13.76 -8.13
C PHE A 49 0.02 -15.10 -8.02
N ARG A 50 1.35 -15.12 -8.21
CA ARG A 50 2.18 -16.32 -8.04
C ARG A 50 2.80 -16.42 -6.64
N ARG A 51 2.44 -15.51 -5.73
CA ARG A 51 2.91 -15.50 -4.33
C ARG A 51 1.85 -16.07 -3.39
N PRO A 52 2.24 -16.56 -2.20
CA PRO A 52 1.27 -16.95 -1.17
C PRO A 52 0.27 -15.84 -0.90
N LEU A 53 -1.00 -16.23 -0.66
CA LEU A 53 -2.12 -15.30 -0.51
C LEU A 53 -1.83 -14.17 0.50
N LYS A 54 -1.29 -14.53 1.67
CA LYS A 54 -0.87 -13.58 2.71
C LYS A 54 0.06 -12.48 2.17
N LEU A 55 1.08 -12.86 1.41
CA LEU A 55 2.04 -11.91 0.84
C LEU A 55 1.38 -11.04 -0.24
N ARG A 56 0.53 -11.63 -1.10
CA ARG A 56 -0.22 -10.86 -2.09
C ARG A 56 -1.07 -9.78 -1.43
N LEU A 57 -1.86 -10.13 -0.40
CA LEU A 57 -2.74 -9.18 0.29
C LEU A 57 -1.95 -8.04 0.94
N LEU A 58 -0.87 -8.36 1.65
CA LEU A 58 -0.03 -7.36 2.32
C LEU A 58 0.68 -6.45 1.30
N CYS A 59 1.26 -7.00 0.24
CA CYS A 59 1.89 -6.20 -0.80
C CYS A 59 0.89 -5.26 -1.49
N THR A 60 -0.32 -5.74 -1.81
CA THR A 60 -1.37 -4.89 -2.36
C THR A 60 -1.75 -3.78 -1.37
N TYR A 61 -1.99 -4.12 -0.11
CA TYR A 61 -2.35 -3.18 0.95
C TYR A 61 -1.34 -2.04 1.10
N TYR A 62 -0.05 -2.36 1.28
CA TYR A 62 0.97 -1.33 1.44
C TYR A 62 1.24 -0.54 0.16
N SER A 63 1.03 -1.15 -1.02
CA SER A 63 1.11 -0.42 -2.29
C SER A 63 0.00 0.64 -2.40
N LEU A 64 -1.23 0.32 -1.97
CA LEU A 64 -2.32 1.31 -1.93
C LEU A 64 -1.97 2.48 -1.00
N LEU A 65 -1.41 2.19 0.18
CA LEU A 65 -1.01 3.23 1.13
C LEU A 65 0.10 4.13 0.59
N ILE A 66 1.10 3.57 -0.10
CA ILE A 66 2.18 4.34 -0.73
C ILE A 66 1.63 5.27 -1.81
N ILE A 67 0.77 4.76 -2.71
CA ILE A 67 0.17 5.59 -3.76
C ILE A 67 -0.74 6.66 -3.15
N HIS A 68 -1.49 6.34 -2.11
CA HIS A 68 -2.30 7.32 -1.39
C HIS A 68 -1.45 8.44 -0.78
N GLU A 69 -0.30 8.13 -0.19
CA GLU A 69 0.60 9.13 0.36
C GLU A 69 1.19 10.03 -0.74
N ALA A 70 1.56 9.46 -1.89
CA ALA A 70 1.98 10.23 -3.06
C ALA A 70 0.85 11.14 -3.59
N ASP A 71 -0.38 10.63 -3.67
CA ASP A 71 -1.57 11.40 -4.08
C ASP A 71 -1.85 12.58 -3.14
N LYS A 72 -1.71 12.38 -1.81
CA LYS A 72 -1.85 13.46 -0.82
C LYS A 72 -0.79 14.56 -0.95
N LYS A 73 0.40 14.21 -1.44
CA LYS A 73 1.50 15.16 -1.67
C LYS A 73 1.49 15.80 -3.06
N GLY A 74 0.55 15.40 -3.93
CA GLY A 74 0.54 15.83 -5.34
C GLY A 74 1.65 15.19 -6.18
N GLU A 75 2.22 14.07 -5.71
CA GLU A 75 3.31 13.33 -6.35
C GLU A 75 2.80 12.06 -7.08
N ASN A 76 1.49 11.90 -7.26
CA ASN A 76 0.89 10.82 -8.06
C ASN A 76 1.05 11.09 -9.57
N SER A 77 2.30 11.02 -10.05
CA SER A 77 2.70 11.46 -11.40
C SER A 77 2.04 10.68 -12.54
N TYR A 78 1.71 9.40 -12.34
CA TYR A 78 1.00 8.56 -13.31
C TYR A 78 -0.52 8.62 -13.20
N GLY A 79 -1.07 9.37 -12.23
CA GLY A 79 -2.52 9.49 -12.03
C GLY A 79 -3.20 8.17 -11.69
N ILE A 80 -2.55 7.30 -10.91
CA ILE A 80 -3.08 5.99 -10.56
C ILE A 80 -4.30 6.17 -9.66
N ASP A 81 -5.48 5.72 -10.14
CA ASP A 81 -6.70 5.66 -9.34
C ASP A 81 -6.73 4.36 -8.53
N ILE A 82 -6.53 4.47 -7.22
CA ILE A 82 -6.56 3.33 -6.31
C ILE A 82 -7.95 2.99 -5.82
N PHE A 83 -8.95 3.86 -6.00
CA PHE A 83 -10.30 3.69 -5.47
C PHE A 83 -10.95 2.34 -5.86
N PRO A 84 -10.88 1.89 -7.13
CA PRO A 84 -11.48 0.61 -7.54
C PRO A 84 -10.86 -0.62 -6.87
N MET A 85 -9.68 -0.49 -6.25
CA MET A 85 -8.95 -1.59 -5.63
C MET A 85 -9.23 -1.72 -4.13
N ILE A 86 -9.80 -0.69 -3.49
CA ILE A 86 -9.97 -0.62 -2.03
C ILE A 86 -11.00 -1.65 -1.54
N ASP A 87 -12.23 -1.59 -2.05
CA ASP A 87 -13.32 -2.50 -1.63
C ASP A 87 -13.02 -3.98 -1.93
N PRO A 88 -12.52 -4.36 -3.13
CA PRO A 88 -12.13 -5.74 -3.39
C PRO A 88 -11.06 -6.25 -2.40
N LEU A 89 -10.05 -5.43 -2.09
CA LEU A 89 -9.02 -5.82 -1.13
C LEU A 89 -9.59 -5.96 0.30
N ALA A 90 -10.44 -5.02 0.73
CA ALA A 90 -11.06 -5.06 2.06
C ALA A 90 -11.90 -6.33 2.24
N LYS A 91 -12.66 -6.72 1.22
CA LYS A 91 -13.44 -7.97 1.21
C LYS A 91 -12.54 -9.21 1.29
N GLU A 92 -11.47 -9.26 0.50
CA GLU A 92 -10.52 -10.38 0.53
C GLU A 92 -9.82 -10.49 1.91
N ILE A 93 -9.37 -9.38 2.48
CA ILE A 93 -8.73 -9.35 3.81
C ILE A 93 -9.72 -9.78 4.90
N THR A 94 -10.98 -9.33 4.83
CA THR A 94 -12.02 -9.67 5.82
C THR A 94 -12.23 -11.17 5.95
N VAL A 95 -12.29 -11.88 4.82
CA VAL A 95 -12.54 -13.34 4.82
C VAL A 95 -11.27 -14.17 5.08
N TYR A 96 -10.08 -13.58 4.98
CA TYR A 96 -8.83 -14.28 5.20
C TYR A 96 -8.44 -14.29 6.68
N SER A 97 -8.51 -15.45 7.33
CA SER A 97 -8.35 -15.59 8.79
C SER A 97 -6.91 -15.57 9.30
N ASP A 98 -5.91 -15.74 8.42
CA ASP A 98 -4.50 -15.83 8.78
C ASP A 98 -3.79 -14.46 8.80
N LEU A 99 -4.53 -13.36 9.02
CA LEU A 99 -3.97 -12.03 9.26
C LEU A 99 -4.22 -11.61 10.70
N GLN A 100 -3.14 -11.38 11.44
CA GLN A 100 -3.19 -10.94 12.83
C GLN A 100 -3.72 -9.50 12.96
N PHE A 101 -3.38 -8.62 12.00
CA PHE A 101 -3.81 -7.22 12.02
C PHE A 101 -5.03 -6.96 11.11
N ARG A 102 -5.84 -8.00 10.85
CA ARG A 102 -6.97 -7.94 9.90
C ARG A 102 -7.91 -6.76 10.15
N GLU A 103 -8.33 -6.57 11.39
CA GLU A 103 -9.27 -5.49 11.76
C GLU A 103 -8.68 -4.10 11.49
N GLU A 104 -7.38 -3.93 11.75
CA GLU A 104 -6.67 -2.68 11.47
C GLU A 104 -6.58 -2.41 9.96
N TYR A 105 -6.24 -3.43 9.17
CA TYR A 105 -6.18 -3.28 7.71
C TYR A 105 -7.53 -2.89 7.12
N VAL A 106 -8.62 -3.57 7.52
CA VAL A 106 -9.98 -3.26 7.05
C VAL A 106 -10.38 -1.85 7.45
N LYS A 107 -10.17 -1.47 8.73
CA LYS A 107 -10.46 -0.12 9.21
C LYS A 107 -9.71 0.96 8.42
N ASN A 108 -8.44 0.72 8.09
CA ASN A 108 -7.63 1.65 7.31
C ASN A 108 -8.12 1.74 5.85
N LEU A 109 -8.57 0.63 5.26
CA LEU A 109 -9.17 0.62 3.92
C LEU A 109 -10.52 1.35 3.90
N ASP A 110 -11.35 1.20 4.92
CA ASP A 110 -12.61 1.95 5.05
C ASP A 110 -12.37 3.46 5.13
N GLN A 111 -11.33 3.87 5.87
CA GLN A 111 -10.93 5.29 5.93
C GLN A 111 -10.42 5.80 4.58
N LEU A 112 -9.64 4.98 3.89
CA LEU A 112 -9.14 5.29 2.56
C LEU A 112 -10.28 5.44 1.55
N GLU A 113 -11.26 4.54 1.58
CA GLU A 113 -12.45 4.60 0.73
C GLU A 113 -13.22 5.91 0.95
N ARG A 114 -13.49 6.27 2.21
CA ARG A 114 -14.16 7.52 2.57
C ARG A 114 -13.42 8.75 2.06
N TYR A 115 -12.08 8.76 2.14
CA TYR A 115 -11.26 9.85 1.60
C TYR A 115 -11.51 10.04 0.10
N TYR A 116 -11.49 8.97 -0.69
CA TYR A 116 -11.69 9.05 -2.13
C TYR A 116 -13.14 9.32 -2.54
N ILE A 117 -14.12 8.93 -1.73
CA ILE A 117 -15.53 9.34 -1.92
C ILE A 117 -15.68 10.85 -1.74
N GLN A 118 -15.06 11.43 -0.72
CA GLN A 118 -15.16 12.88 -0.43
C GLN A 118 -14.38 13.76 -1.41
N LYS A 119 -13.34 13.22 -2.05
CA LYS A 119 -12.51 13.94 -3.03
C LYS A 119 -13.18 14.07 -4.42
N ARG A 120 -14.22 13.28 -4.70
CA ARG A 120 -14.99 13.29 -5.96
C ARG A 120 -16.11 14.32 -5.94
#